data_AF-A0A2P6S0M9-F1
#
_entry.id   AF-A0A2P6S0M9-F1
#
_cell.length_a   1.000
_cell.length_b   1.000
_cell.length_c   1.000
_cell.angle_alpha   90.00
_cell.angle_beta   90.00
_cell.angle_gamma   90.00
#
_symmetry.space_group_name_H-M   'P 1'
#
loop_
_entity.id
_entity.type
_entity.pdbx_description
1 polymer ?
#
loop_
_entity_poly.entity_id
_entity_poly.type
_entity_poly.pdbx_seq_one_letter_code
_entity_poly.pdbx_strand_id
1 'polypeptide(L)' 'MKKPAELVFIPYAGAGHLVPTVEIAKLLVSRDDHLFITVLIMKTPFGSTATDTYIDSIAV' A
#
# COMPACT_ATOMS: atom_id res chain seq x y z
N MET A 1 19.63 15.92 -12.25
CA MET A 1 18.31 15.26 -12.22
C MET A 1 18.42 14.03 -11.33
N LYS A 2 17.49 13.84 -10.38
CA LYS A 2 17.41 12.57 -9.62
C LYS A 2 16.90 11.48 -10.57
N LYS A 3 17.41 10.25 -10.42
CA LYS A 3 16.88 9.10 -11.17
C LYS A 3 15.54 8.69 -10.55
N PRO A 4 14.52 8.34 -11.35
CA PRO A 4 13.33 7.67 -10.85
C PRO A 4 13.70 6.46 -9.99
N ALA A 5 13.03 6.31 -8.86
CA ALA A 5 13.19 5.18 -7.96
C ALA A 5 11.86 4.45 -7.81
N GLU A 6 11.91 3.12 -7.84
CA GLU A 6 10.77 2.25 -7.64
C GLU A 6 10.83 1.64 -6.23
N LEU A 7 9.72 1.69 -5.51
CA LEU A 7 9.57 1.11 -4.18
C LEU A 7 8.36 0.19 -4.16
N VAL A 8 8.56 -1.06 -3.74
CA VAL A 8 7.48 -2.03 -3.57
C VAL A 8 7.30 -2.31 -2.09
N PHE A 9 6.12 -1.99 -1.56
CA PHE A 9 5.70 -2.42 -0.23
C PHE A 9 5.04 -3.78 -0.31
N ILE A 10 5.44 -4.70 0.59
CA ILE A 10 4.85 -6.03 0.75
C ILE A 10 4.34 -6.15 2.20
N PRO A 11 3.22 -5.51 2.54
CA PRO A 11 2.63 -5.58 3.88
C PRO A 11 2.04 -6.96 4.19
N TYR A 12 1.94 -7.30 5.47
CA TYR A 12 1.16 -8.45 5.90
C TYR A 12 -0.34 -8.23 5.64
N ALA A 13 -1.05 -9.32 5.37
CA ALA A 13 -2.49 -9.30 5.09
C ALA A 13 -3.28 -8.90 6.35
N GLY A 14 -3.98 -7.76 6.31
CA GLY A 14 -4.85 -7.29 7.39
C GLY A 14 -4.92 -5.77 7.47
N ALA A 15 -6.09 -5.23 7.80
CA ALA A 15 -6.30 -3.78 7.85
C ALA A 15 -5.29 -3.03 8.75
N GLY A 16 -4.89 -3.64 9.89
CA GLY A 16 -3.91 -3.06 10.81
C GLY A 16 -2.50 -2.88 10.23
N HIS A 17 -2.16 -3.61 9.16
CA HIS A 17 -0.90 -3.43 8.42
C HIS A 17 -1.09 -2.66 7.12
N LEU A 18 -2.18 -2.93 6.39
CA LEU A 18 -2.45 -2.30 5.10
C LEU A 18 -2.68 -0.79 5.20
N VAL A 19 -3.54 -0.35 6.12
CA VAL A 19 -3.87 1.08 6.29
C VAL A 19 -2.61 1.92 6.54
N PRO A 20 -1.76 1.64 7.54
CA PRO A 20 -0.57 2.45 7.76
C PRO A 20 0.44 2.37 6.61
N THR A 21 0.55 1.23 5.91
CA THR A 21 1.40 1.13 4.71
C THR A 21 0.92 2.04 3.58
N VAL A 22 -0.39 2.12 3.34
CA VAL A 22 -0.95 3.01 2.32
C VAL A 22 -0.76 4.48 2.72
N GLU A 23 -0.96 4.82 3.98
CA GLU A 23 -0.78 6.20 4.46
C GLU A 23 0.67 6.66 4.36
N ILE A 24 1.65 5.81 4.71
CA ILE A 24 3.06 6.17 4.51
C ILE A 24 3.42 6.26 3.02
N ALA A 25 2.87 5.39 2.16
CA ALA A 25 3.09 5.46 0.72
C ALA A 25 2.60 6.81 0.13
N LYS A 26 1.39 7.24 0.50
CA LYS A 26 0.86 8.57 0.10
C LYS A 26 1.78 9.71 0.55
N LEU A 27 2.24 9.66 1.80
CA LEU A 27 3.15 10.65 2.38
C LEU A 27 4.54 10.68 1.72
N LEU A 28 5.00 9.58 1.15
CA LEU A 28 6.28 9.50 0.43
C LEU A 28 6.14 10.05 -1.00
N VAL A 29 5.08 9.66 -1.72
CA VAL A 29 4.78 10.17 -3.07
C VAL A 29 4.54 11.68 -3.04
N SER A 30 3.92 12.21 -1.97
CA SER A 30 3.73 13.65 -1.82
C SER A 30 5.02 14.44 -1.56
N ARG A 31 6.14 13.76 -1.24
CA ARG A 31 7.42 14.39 -0.87
C ARG A 31 8.50 14.25 -1.94
N ASP A 32 8.48 13.19 -2.72
CA ASP A 32 9.43 12.99 -3.83
C ASP A 32 8.67 12.51 -5.07
N ASP A 33 8.61 13.39 -6.08
CA ASP A 33 7.95 13.18 -7.37
C ASP A 33 8.70 12.18 -8.27
N HIS A 34 9.93 11.80 -7.91
CA HIS A 34 10.68 10.75 -8.60
C HIS A 34 10.45 9.35 -8.01
N LEU A 35 9.63 9.23 -6.96
CA LEU A 35 9.36 7.95 -6.30
C LEU A 35 8.07 7.32 -6.81
N PHE A 36 8.19 6.15 -7.44
CA PHE A 36 7.07 5.34 -7.92
C PHE A 36 6.83 4.20 -6.94
N ILE A 37 5.68 4.20 -6.28
CA ILE A 37 5.37 3.24 -5.21
C ILE A 37 4.31 2.26 -5.68
N THR A 38 4.59 0.97 -5.49
CA THR A 38 3.60 -0.11 -5.60
C THR A 38 3.34 -0.72 -4.22
N VAL A 39 2.08 -0.93 -3.86
CA VAL A 39 1.69 -1.65 -2.64
C VAL A 39 1.07 -2.98 -3.04
N LEU A 40 1.73 -4.09 -2.72
CA LEU A 40 1.24 -5.42 -3.02
C LEU A 40 0.22 -5.84 -1.96
N ILE A 41 -1.05 -5.97 -2.37
CA ILE A 41 -2.13 -6.40 -1.48
C ILE A 41 -2.38 -7.89 -1.68
N MET A 42 -2.39 -8.64 -0.58
CA MET A 42 -2.70 -10.07 -0.57
C MET A 42 -3.93 -10.37 0.28
N LYS A 43 -4.69 -11.41 -0.08
CA LYS A 43 -5.84 -11.87 0.70
C LYS A 43 -5.39 -12.45 2.03
N THR A 44 -6.16 -12.18 3.08
CA THR A 44 -5.88 -12.78 4.40
C THR A 44 -6.20 -14.28 4.37
N PRO A 45 -5.35 -15.15 4.95
CA PRO A 45 -5.63 -16.58 5.01
C PRO A 45 -6.75 -16.92 6.00
N PHE A 46 -7.10 -16.00 6.89
CA PHE A 46 -8.09 -16.20 7.96
C PHE A 46 -9.49 -15.64 7.65
N GLY A 47 -9.64 -14.95 6.50
CA GLY A 47 -10.88 -14.27 6.13
C GLY A 47 -11.17 -13.06 7.02
N SER A 48 -11.36 -11.88 6.44
CA SER A 48 -11.70 -10.69 7.22
C SER A 48 -12.52 -9.73 6.38
N THR A 49 -13.84 -9.70 6.61
CA THR A 49 -14.76 -8.81 5.89
C THR A 49 -14.31 -7.35 5.96
N ALA A 50 -13.82 -6.89 7.12
CA ALA A 50 -13.32 -5.52 7.26
C ALA A 50 -12.05 -5.25 6.43
N THR A 51 -11.14 -6.23 6.34
CA THR A 51 -9.95 -6.11 5.50
C THR A 51 -10.33 -6.16 4.02
N ASP A 52 -11.24 -7.06 3.64
CA ASP A 52 -11.69 -7.23 2.26
C ASP A 52 -12.40 -5.97 1.75
N THR A 53 -13.34 -5.41 2.53
CA THR A 53 -13.99 -4.13 2.20
C THR A 53 -12.99 -2.98 2.05
N TYR A 54 -11.96 -2.93 2.91
CA TYR A 54 -10.93 -1.92 2.79
C TYR A 54 -10.11 -2.10 1.50
N ILE A 55 -9.68 -3.33 1.20
CA ILE A 55 -8.97 -3.65 -0.04
C ILE A 55 -9.78 -3.21 -1.25
N ASP A 56 -11.08 -3.55 -1.29
CA ASP A 56 -11.97 -3.18 -2.39
C ASP A 56 -12.10 -1.66 -2.57
N SER A 57 -11.96 -0.88 -1.48
CA SER A 57 -12.04 0.59 -1.54
C SER A 57 -10.79 1.29 -2.08
N ILE A 58 -9.65 0.60 -2.12
CA ILE A 58 -8.35 1.19 -2.50
C ILE A 58 -7.72 0.52 -3.72
N ALA A 59 -8.22 -0.65 -4.11
CA ALA A 59 -7.81 -1.31 -5.35
C ALA A 59 -8.35 -0.49 -6.54
N VAL A 60 -7.45 -0.01 -7.40
CA VAL A 60 -7.73 0.76 -8.63
C VAL A 60 -7.18 0.00 -9.82
#